data_AF-A0A1A8RD34-F1
#
_entry.id   AF-A0A1A8RD34-F1
#
_cell.length_a   1.000
_cell.length_b   1.000
_cell.length_c   1.000
_cell.angle_alpha   90.00
_cell.angle_beta   90.00
_cell.angle_gamma   90.00
#
_symmetry.space_group_name_H-M   'P 1'
#
loop_
_entity.id
_entity.type
_entity.pdbx_description
1 polymer ?
#
loop_
_entity_poly.entity_id
_entity_poly.type
_entity_poly.pdbx_seq_one_letter_code
_entity_poly.pdbx_strand_id
1 'polypeptide(L)'
;MESMPGHLGDAGRDASSSPALKQDAQSFSSSSSLKPNQVSETSLYGVPIVSLVIDGKERLCLAQISNTLLKNYSYNEIHNRRVALGITCVQCTPVQLELLRRAGAMPISSRRCGMITKREAERLCKSFL
;
A
#
# COMPACT_ATOMS: atom_id res chain seq x y z
N MET A 1 71.41 15.53 22.68
CA MET A 1 70.00 15.13 22.78
C MET A 1 69.73 14.21 21.59
N GLU A 2 70.44 13.07 21.44
CA GLU A 2 70.31 11.80 22.19
C GLU A 2 68.85 11.28 22.08
N SER A 3 68.48 10.09 21.61
CA SER A 3 69.13 8.92 21.00
C SER A 3 68.00 8.05 20.42
N MET A 4 68.29 7.22 19.41
CA MET A 4 67.45 6.06 19.06
C MET A 4 67.52 5.00 20.18
N PRO A 5 66.47 4.18 20.37
CA PRO A 5 66.60 2.79 19.96
C PRO A 5 65.30 2.13 19.44
N GLY A 6 65.48 1.09 18.62
CA GLY A 6 64.41 0.21 18.15
C GLY A 6 64.05 -0.90 19.15
N HIS A 7 62.92 -1.54 18.92
CA HIS A 7 62.56 -2.82 19.54
C HIS A 7 61.70 -3.64 18.57
N LEU A 8 62.18 -4.84 18.26
CA LEU A 8 61.44 -5.93 17.60
C LEU A 8 60.52 -6.62 18.62
N GLY A 9 59.38 -7.16 18.17
CA GLY A 9 58.58 -8.11 18.94
C GLY A 9 57.29 -8.51 18.24
N ASP A 10 57.22 -9.77 17.83
CA ASP A 10 56.21 -10.48 17.03
C ASP A 10 54.91 -10.83 17.78
N ALA A 11 53.80 -10.96 17.03
CA ALA A 11 52.76 -12.01 17.12
C ALA A 11 51.32 -11.49 16.92
N GLY A 12 50.73 -11.85 15.78
CA GLY A 12 49.42 -12.51 15.79
C GLY A 12 48.16 -11.72 15.40
N ARG A 13 47.50 -12.27 14.36
CA ARG A 13 46.04 -12.39 14.15
C ARG A 13 45.34 -11.25 13.44
N ASP A 14 45.26 -11.40 12.12
CA ASP A 14 44.43 -10.62 11.21
C ASP A 14 42.91 -10.81 11.43
N ALA A 15 42.25 -9.65 11.36
CA ALA A 15 40.93 -9.38 10.78
C ALA A 15 39.69 -10.00 11.44
N SER A 16 39.15 -9.21 12.36
CA SER A 16 37.74 -9.19 12.75
C SER A 16 36.82 -8.72 11.61
N SER A 17 35.62 -9.31 11.60
CA SER A 17 34.31 -8.70 11.30
C SER A 17 33.89 -8.49 9.84
N SER A 18 32.86 -9.25 9.40
CA SER A 18 31.51 -8.71 9.13
C SER A 18 30.49 -9.78 8.67
N PRO A 19 29.17 -9.50 8.76
CA PRO A 19 28.14 -10.44 9.20
C PRO A 19 27.13 -10.85 8.11
N ALA A 20 26.45 -11.99 8.27
CA ALA A 20 25.23 -12.39 7.56
C ALA A 20 24.76 -13.75 8.13
N LEU A 21 23.52 -14.09 8.44
CA LEU A 21 22.21 -13.46 8.37
C LEU A 21 21.42 -14.09 9.53
N LYS A 22 20.96 -13.29 10.49
CA LYS A 22 19.84 -13.65 11.36
C LYS A 22 18.82 -12.54 11.20
N GLN A 23 17.83 -12.77 10.36
CA GLN A 23 16.58 -12.02 10.40
C GLN A 23 15.48 -12.96 9.92
N ASP A 24 15.01 -13.71 10.90
CA ASP A 24 13.61 -14.01 11.16
C ASP A 24 12.66 -13.41 10.12
N ALA A 25 12.02 -14.27 9.34
CA ALA A 25 10.85 -13.94 8.55
C ALA A 25 9.69 -13.67 9.52
N GLN A 26 9.77 -12.52 10.18
CA GLN A 26 8.69 -11.90 10.90
C GLN A 26 7.72 -11.37 9.85
N SER A 27 6.88 -12.25 9.32
CA SER A 27 5.58 -11.86 8.80
C SER A 27 4.80 -11.29 9.98
N PHE A 28 5.06 -10.02 10.27
CA PHE A 28 4.22 -9.19 11.10
C PHE A 28 2.85 -9.10 10.42
N SER A 29 2.02 -10.10 10.68
CA SER A 29 0.60 -9.86 10.93
C SER A 29 0.52 -9.06 12.22
N SER A 30 1.04 -7.83 12.19
CA SER A 30 0.75 -6.84 13.21
C SER A 30 -0.75 -6.71 13.19
N SER A 31 -1.39 -7.20 14.25
CA SER A 31 -2.73 -6.82 14.67
C SER A 31 -2.71 -5.30 14.81
N SER A 32 -2.86 -4.64 13.67
CA SER A 32 -2.66 -3.22 13.52
C SER A 32 -3.86 -2.60 14.19
N SER A 33 -3.65 -1.97 15.34
CA SER A 33 -4.55 -0.93 15.82
C SER A 33 -4.73 0.02 14.64
N LEU A 34 -5.84 -0.14 13.90
CA LEU A 34 -6.01 0.44 12.57
C LEU A 34 -6.02 1.96 12.75
N LYS A 35 -4.89 2.60 12.42
CA LYS A 35 -4.79 4.04 12.50
C LYS A 35 -5.70 4.62 11.41
N PRO A 36 -6.55 5.61 11.73
CA PRO A 36 -7.33 6.27 10.71
C PRO A 36 -6.38 6.87 9.66
N ASN A 37 -6.77 6.79 8.38
CA ASN A 37 -5.97 7.25 7.25
C ASN A 37 -4.63 6.53 7.04
N GLN A 38 -4.45 5.32 7.58
CA GLN A 38 -3.35 4.46 7.16
C GLN A 38 -3.60 4.00 5.71
N VAL A 39 -2.64 4.27 4.84
CA VAL A 39 -2.62 3.76 3.46
C VAL A 39 -2.08 2.33 3.48
N SER A 40 -2.73 1.44 2.75
CA SER A 40 -2.34 0.05 2.59
C SER A 40 -2.64 -0.40 1.16
N GLU A 41 -2.22 -1.62 0.81
CA GLU A 41 -2.56 -2.24 -0.47
C GLU A 41 -3.32 -3.53 -0.21
N THR A 42 -4.41 -3.71 -0.93
CA THR A 42 -5.28 -4.87 -0.85
C THR A 42 -5.30 -5.56 -2.21
N SER A 43 -4.99 -6.85 -2.25
CA SER A 43 -5.10 -7.64 -3.48
C SER A 43 -6.56 -7.91 -3.84
N LEU A 44 -6.95 -7.50 -5.03
CA LEU A 44 -8.28 -7.70 -5.62
C LEU A 44 -8.10 -8.40 -6.98
N TYR A 45 -8.53 -9.67 -7.07
CA TYR A 45 -8.32 -10.53 -8.25
C TYR A 45 -6.85 -10.59 -8.73
N GLY A 46 -5.90 -10.58 -7.78
CA GLY A 46 -4.46 -10.61 -8.09
C GLY A 46 -3.86 -9.26 -8.47
N VAL A 47 -4.65 -8.18 -8.49
CA VAL A 47 -4.17 -6.81 -8.72
C VAL A 47 -4.06 -6.07 -7.38
N PRO A 48 -2.91 -5.43 -7.06
CA PRO A 48 -2.79 -4.60 -5.87
C PRO A 48 -3.57 -3.30 -6.05
N ILE A 49 -4.53 -3.05 -5.16
CA ILE A 49 -5.36 -1.84 -5.13
C ILE A 49 -5.11 -1.11 -3.82
N VAL A 50 -4.89 0.19 -3.88
CA VAL A 50 -4.66 1.01 -2.70
C VAL A 50 -5.94 1.10 -1.88
N SER A 51 -5.79 0.86 -0.58
CA SER A 51 -6.83 0.90 0.42
C SER A 51 -6.50 1.88 1.54
N LEU A 52 -7.55 2.35 2.20
CA LEU A 52 -7.48 3.26 3.33
C LEU A 52 -8.48 2.83 4.41
N VAL A 53 -8.08 2.95 5.67
CA VAL A 53 -9.01 2.76 6.79
C VAL A 53 -9.79 4.05 7.02
N ILE A 54 -11.11 3.97 6.81
CA ILE A 54 -12.07 5.05 7.08
C ILE A 54 -13.13 4.48 8.03
N ASP A 55 -13.45 5.14 9.14
CA ASP A 55 -14.43 4.65 10.14
C ASP A 55 -14.18 3.19 10.60
N GLY A 56 -12.90 2.81 10.77
CA GLY A 56 -12.51 1.45 11.16
C GLY A 56 -12.75 0.37 10.09
N LYS A 57 -13.10 0.76 8.85
CA LYS A 57 -13.29 -0.16 7.72
C LYS A 57 -12.28 0.12 6.62
N GLU A 58 -11.67 -0.95 6.13
CA GLU A 58 -10.82 -0.90 4.93
C GLU A 58 -11.69 -0.64 3.69
N ARG A 59 -11.33 0.41 2.95
CA ARG A 59 -11.98 0.77 1.69
C ARG A 59 -10.92 0.97 0.60
N LEU A 60 -11.24 0.51 -0.60
CA LEU A 60 -10.40 0.56 -1.79
C LEU A 60 -10.82 1.75 -2.68
N CYS A 61 -9.88 2.37 -3.40
CA CYS A 61 -10.21 3.48 -4.32
C CYS A 61 -10.88 2.94 -5.59
N LEU A 62 -12.14 3.35 -5.81
CA LEU A 62 -12.96 2.92 -6.94
C LEU A 62 -12.37 3.35 -8.28
N ALA A 63 -11.75 4.52 -8.34
CA ALA A 63 -11.13 5.02 -9.56
C ALA A 63 -9.96 4.12 -10.01
N GLN A 64 -9.16 3.61 -9.07
CA GLN A 64 -8.10 2.66 -9.38
C GLN A 64 -8.67 1.33 -9.90
N ILE A 65 -9.72 0.80 -9.27
CA ILE A 65 -10.44 -0.39 -9.74
C ILE A 65 -10.97 -0.18 -11.16
N SER A 66 -11.59 0.98 -11.42
CA SER A 66 -12.12 1.36 -12.73
C SER A 66 -11.03 1.36 -13.81
N ASN A 67 -9.84 1.86 -13.49
CA ASN A 67 -8.74 2.00 -14.45
C ASN A 67 -7.90 0.73 -14.62
N THR A 68 -8.07 -0.27 -13.74
CA THR A 68 -7.29 -1.51 -13.76
C THR A 68 -8.14 -2.69 -14.20
N LEU A 69 -9.10 -3.09 -13.36
CA LEU A 69 -9.92 -4.28 -13.55
C LEU A 69 -11.09 -4.04 -14.51
N LEU A 70 -11.63 -2.83 -14.53
CA LEU A 70 -12.82 -2.48 -15.32
C LEU A 70 -12.52 -1.51 -16.48
N LYS A 71 -11.26 -1.43 -16.92
CA LYS A 71 -10.79 -0.45 -17.92
C LYS A 71 -11.49 -0.52 -19.28
N ASN A 72 -12.10 -1.66 -19.58
CA ASN A 72 -12.79 -1.91 -20.85
C ASN A 72 -14.27 -1.45 -20.82
N TYR A 73 -14.78 -1.02 -19.66
CA TYR A 73 -16.14 -0.54 -19.50
C TYR A 73 -16.16 0.98 -19.34
N SER A 74 -17.19 1.61 -19.88
CA SER A 74 -17.38 3.04 -19.70
C SER A 74 -17.70 3.37 -18.23
N TYR A 75 -17.35 4.59 -17.83
CA TYR A 75 -17.70 5.09 -16.49
C TYR A 75 -19.21 5.00 -16.22
N ASN A 76 -20.05 5.20 -17.25
CA ASN A 76 -21.50 5.11 -17.14
C ASN A 76 -21.96 3.67 -16.83
N GLU A 77 -21.38 2.67 -17.49
CA GLU A 77 -21.68 1.26 -17.21
C GLU A 77 -21.29 0.88 -15.78
N ILE A 78 -20.07 1.26 -15.36
CA ILE A 78 -19.58 1.02 -13.99
C ILE A 78 -20.49 1.72 -12.96
N HIS A 79 -20.89 2.96 -13.22
CA HIS A 79 -21.80 3.71 -12.38
C HIS A 79 -23.17 3.03 -12.25
N ASN A 80 -23.79 2.67 -13.38
CA ASN A 80 -25.10 2.01 -13.41
C ASN A 80 -25.05 0.66 -12.69
N ARG A 81 -23.99 -0.12 -12.92
CA ARG A 81 -23.83 -1.43 -12.27
C ARG A 81 -23.66 -1.30 -10.76
N ARG A 82 -22.86 -0.33 -10.31
CA ARG A 82 -22.68 0.01 -8.89
C ARG A 82 -24.02 0.37 -8.24
N VAL A 83 -24.83 1.22 -8.88
CA VAL A 83 -26.15 1.62 -8.37
C VAL A 83 -27.09 0.43 -8.30
N ALA A 84 -27.16 -0.39 -9.36
CA ALA A 84 -28.00 -1.59 -9.39
C ALA A 84 -27.61 -2.64 -8.33
N LEU A 85 -26.35 -2.69 -7.91
CA LEU A 85 -25.87 -3.57 -6.83
C LEU A 85 -26.07 -2.99 -5.41
N GLY A 86 -26.54 -1.75 -5.30
CA GLY A 86 -26.72 -1.05 -4.03
C GLY A 86 -25.41 -0.70 -3.33
N ILE A 87 -24.33 -0.45 -4.08
CA ILE A 87 -23.01 -0.14 -3.53
C ILE A 87 -22.90 1.36 -3.25
N THR A 88 -22.73 1.73 -1.98
CA THR A 88 -22.59 3.12 -1.55
C THR A 88 -21.11 3.51 -1.49
N CYS A 89 -20.74 4.60 -2.15
CA CYS A 89 -19.38 5.12 -2.11
C CYS A 89 -19.22 6.14 -0.99
N VAL A 90 -18.15 6.01 -0.23
CA VAL A 90 -17.69 7.06 0.68
C VAL A 90 -16.77 8.00 -0.11
N GLN A 91 -17.02 9.30 -0.06
CA GLN A 91 -16.11 10.26 -0.68
C GLN A 91 -14.90 10.48 0.23
N CYS A 92 -13.70 10.46 -0.35
CA CYS A 92 -12.49 10.80 0.38
C CYS A 92 -12.54 12.26 0.88
N THR A 93 -12.06 12.51 2.09
CA THR A 93 -11.72 13.87 2.50
C THR A 93 -10.50 14.38 1.70
N PRO A 94 -10.25 15.70 1.65
CA PRO A 94 -9.09 16.25 0.94
C PRO A 94 -7.76 15.63 1.41
N VAL A 95 -7.61 15.38 2.71
CA VAL A 95 -6.42 14.74 3.29
C VAL A 95 -6.26 13.31 2.79
N GLN A 96 -7.34 12.54 2.74
CA GLN A 96 -7.33 11.16 2.24
C GLN A 96 -7.02 11.11 0.74
N LEU A 97 -7.55 12.08 -0.02
CA LEU A 97 -7.27 12.20 -1.45
C LEU A 97 -5.78 12.52 -1.70
N GLU A 98 -5.17 13.37 -0.86
CA GLU A 98 -3.74 13.65 -0.94
C GLU A 98 -2.90 12.40 -0.65
N LEU A 99 -3.27 11.61 0.36
CA LEU A 99 -2.60 10.34 0.67
C LEU A 99 -2.69 9.35 -0.50
N LEU A 100 -3.86 9.23 -1.14
CA LEU A 100 -4.03 8.38 -2.33
C LEU A 100 -3.17 8.84 -3.51
N ARG A 101 -3.01 10.15 -3.71
CA ARG A 101 -2.13 10.71 -4.74
C ARG A 101 -0.66 10.39 -4.45
N ARG A 102 -0.22 10.54 -3.19
CA ARG A 102 1.16 10.20 -2.76
C ARG A 102 1.45 8.72 -2.92
N ALA A 103 0.44 7.87 -2.76
CA ALA A 103 0.53 6.42 -2.98
C ALA A 103 0.42 6.00 -4.46
N GLY A 104 0.23 6.95 -5.40
CA GLY A 104 0.11 6.66 -6.82
C GLY A 104 -1.24 6.06 -7.25
N ALA A 105 -2.22 5.97 -6.34
CA ALA A 105 -3.55 5.41 -6.63
C ALA A 105 -4.42 6.32 -7.51
N MET A 106 -4.16 7.63 -7.46
CA MET A 106 -4.95 8.67 -8.13
C MET A 106 -4.06 9.76 -8.73
N PRO A 107 -4.37 10.29 -9.92
CA PRO A 107 -3.61 11.38 -10.50
C PRO A 107 -3.84 12.70 -9.76
N ILE A 108 -2.84 13.59 -9.81
CA ILE A 108 -2.85 14.89 -9.12
C ILE A 108 -4.07 15.74 -9.54
N SER A 109 -4.47 15.64 -10.82
CA SER A 109 -5.62 16.36 -11.38
C SER A 109 -6.97 15.91 -10.81
N SER A 110 -7.06 14.71 -10.24
CA SER A 110 -8.34 14.17 -9.76
C SER A 110 -8.79 14.88 -8.50
N ARG A 111 -9.99 15.47 -8.50
CA ARG A 111 -10.55 16.19 -7.36
C ARG A 111 -11.47 15.35 -6.46
N ARG A 112 -11.84 14.15 -6.88
CA ARG A 112 -12.74 13.24 -6.14
C ARG A 112 -12.29 11.79 -6.35
N CYS A 113 -12.18 10.99 -5.28
CA CYS A 113 -12.20 9.53 -5.35
C CYS A 113 -13.38 9.04 -4.49
N GLY A 114 -14.12 8.06 -5.02
CA GLY A 114 -15.07 7.28 -4.23
C GLY A 114 -14.38 6.03 -3.71
N MET A 115 -14.63 5.68 -2.46
CA MET A 115 -14.08 4.47 -1.84
C MET A 115 -15.19 3.48 -1.51
N ILE A 116 -14.91 2.20 -1.73
CA ILE A 116 -15.83 1.09 -1.47
C ILE A 116 -15.09 -0.02 -0.72
N THR A 117 -15.81 -0.83 0.04
CA THR A 117 -15.21 -1.97 0.76
C THR A 117 -14.76 -3.07 -0.20
N LYS A 118 -13.86 -3.95 0.26
CA LYS A 118 -13.38 -5.09 -0.53
C LYS A 118 -14.53 -5.94 -1.08
N ARG A 119 -15.51 -6.26 -0.22
CA ARG A 119 -16.70 -7.04 -0.59
C ARG A 119 -17.53 -6.36 -1.69
N GLU A 120 -17.65 -5.04 -1.65
CA GLU A 120 -18.35 -4.29 -2.69
C GLU A 120 -17.57 -4.29 -4.01
N ALA A 121 -16.25 -4.14 -3.94
CA ALA A 121 -15.37 -4.18 -5.10
C ALA A 121 -15.42 -5.53 -5.82
N GLU A 122 -15.38 -6.63 -5.05
CA GLU A 122 -15.53 -7.99 -5.57
C GLU A 122 -16.87 -8.18 -6.28
N ARG A 123 -17.98 -7.75 -5.65
CA ARG A 123 -19.32 -7.83 -6.26
C ARG A 123 -19.44 -7.01 -7.53
N LEU A 124 -18.85 -5.80 -7.55
CA LEU A 124 -18.86 -4.93 -8.71
C LEU A 124 -18.10 -5.58 -9.86
N CYS A 125 -16.87 -6.05 -9.63
CA CYS A 125 -16.05 -6.67 -10.67
C CYS A 125 -16.69 -7.96 -11.19
N LYS A 126 -17.17 -8.83 -10.29
CA LYS A 126 -17.86 -10.07 -10.67
C LYS A 126 -19.13 -9.84 -11.50
N SER A 127 -19.72 -8.65 -11.45
CA SER A 127 -20.89 -8.34 -12.27
C SER A 127 -20.57 -7.98 -13.72
N PHE A 128 -19.29 -7.78 -14.05
CA PHE A 128 -18.80 -7.50 -15.40
C PHE A 128 -18.09 -8.71 -16.04
N LEU A 129 -17.71 -9.69 -15.23
CA LEU A 129 -17.13 -10.98 -15.63
C LEU A 129 -18.23 -12.01 -15.90
#